data_AF-A0A836F7X5-F1
#
_entry.id   AF-A0A836F7X5-F1
#
_cell.length_a   1.000
_cell.length_b   1.000
_cell.length_c   1.000
_cell.angle_alpha   90.00
_cell.angle_beta   90.00
_cell.angle_gamma   90.00
#
_symmetry.space_group_name_H-M   'P 1'
#
loop_
_entity.id
_entity.type
_entity.pdbx_description
1 polymer ?
#
loop_
_entity_poly.entity_id
_entity_poly.type
_entity_poly.pdbx_seq_one_letter_code
_entity_poly.pdbx_strand_id
1 'polypeptide(L)'
;GDTLFTGGCGKFFEGTADQMYKALIEILGSLPEETKVYCGHEYTVNNLKFGLHVEPENVAIQQKLDQVHIQRANNLPTVPSTIKDEKLTNPFMRVHEPSVMKHVQQNDPIQTMSHLRREKDNFKV
;
A
#
# COMPACT_ATOMS: atom_id res chain seq x y z
N GLY A 1 -3.39 -7.97 -11.23
CA GLY A 1 -4.43 -8.62 -10.41
C GLY A 1 -4.73 -7.79 -9.17
N ASP A 2 -5.40 -8.38 -8.18
CA ASP A 2 -6.02 -7.62 -7.08
C ASP A 2 -5.37 -7.84 -5.71
N THR A 3 -4.25 -8.56 -5.64
CA THR A 3 -3.49 -8.76 -4.40
C THR A 3 -2.74 -7.49 -3.99
N LEU A 4 -1.84 -7.01 -4.85
CA LEU A 4 -1.04 -5.80 -4.66
C LEU A 4 -1.49 -4.72 -5.67
N PHE A 5 -1.74 -3.53 -5.15
CA PHE A 5 -1.97 -2.31 -5.93
C PHE A 5 -0.87 -1.30 -5.62
N THR A 6 -0.65 -0.34 -6.52
CA THR A 6 0.23 0.79 -6.18
C THR A 6 -0.33 1.54 -4.96
N GLY A 7 0.45 1.57 -3.88
CA GLY A 7 0.08 2.16 -2.59
C GLY A 7 -1.02 1.42 -1.80
N GLY A 8 -1.44 0.22 -2.21
CA GLY A 8 -2.52 -0.50 -1.52
C GLY A 8 -2.52 -2.02 -1.72
N CYS A 9 -3.56 -2.68 -1.20
CA CYS A 9 -3.83 -4.09 -1.43
C CYS A 9 -5.33 -4.35 -1.63
N GLY A 10 -5.65 -5.55 -2.11
CA GLY A 10 -7.02 -6.04 -2.23
C GLY A 10 -7.78 -6.09 -0.91
N LYS A 11 -9.11 -6.12 -1.01
CA LYS A 11 -9.96 -6.50 0.13
C LYS A 11 -9.83 -8.00 0.39
N PHE A 12 -9.98 -8.40 1.64
CA PHE A 12 -9.82 -9.81 2.05
C PHE A 12 -11.17 -10.53 1.95
N PHE A 13 -11.73 -10.60 0.75
CA PHE A 13 -13.06 -11.21 0.54
C PHE A 13 -13.08 -12.70 0.95
N GLU A 14 -12.03 -13.43 0.58
CA GLU A 14 -11.92 -14.88 0.80
C GLU A 14 -10.60 -15.25 1.51
N GLY A 15 -10.08 -14.35 2.35
CA GLY A 15 -8.80 -14.57 3.02
C GLY A 15 -8.62 -13.83 4.33
N THR A 16 -7.49 -14.07 4.98
CA THR A 16 -7.14 -13.51 6.29
C THR A 16 -6.00 -12.49 6.20
N ALA A 17 -5.79 -11.73 7.27
CA ALA A 17 -4.66 -10.81 7.38
C ALA A 17 -3.30 -11.55 7.33
N ASP A 18 -3.23 -12.75 7.90
CA ASP A 18 -2.05 -13.63 7.83
C ASP A 18 -1.74 -14.02 6.38
N GLN A 19 -2.75 -14.44 5.61
CA GLN A 19 -2.56 -14.78 4.20
C GLN A 19 -2.13 -13.59 3.37
N MET A 20 -2.69 -12.40 3.61
CA MET A 20 -2.24 -11.18 2.92
C MET A 20 -0.82 -10.79 3.34
N TYR A 21 -0.46 -10.94 4.62
CA TYR A 21 0.90 -10.71 5.10
C TYR A 21 1.90 -11.62 4.37
N LYS A 22 1.61 -12.92 4.31
CA LYS A 22 2.42 -13.88 3.57
C LYS A 22 2.54 -13.52 2.09
N ALA A 23 1.43 -13.15 1.44
CA ALA A 23 1.44 -12.77 0.04
C ALA A 23 2.29 -11.50 -0.22
N LEU A 24 2.08 -10.45 0.56
CA LEU A 24 2.73 -9.15 0.33
C LEU A 24 4.17 -9.12 0.81
N ILE A 25 4.44 -9.62 2.01
CA ILE A 25 5.74 -9.45 2.68
C ILE A 25 6.69 -10.60 2.34
N GLU A 26 6.25 -11.85 2.47
CA GLU A 26 7.12 -13.01 2.27
C GLU A 26 7.28 -13.37 0.79
N ILE A 27 6.20 -13.34 0.01
CA ILE A 27 6.22 -13.76 -1.40
C ILE A 27 6.56 -12.60 -2.32
N LEU A 28 5.76 -11.53 -2.36
CA LEU A 28 6.02 -10.40 -3.28
C LEU A 28 7.17 -9.53 -2.79
N GLY A 29 7.28 -9.32 -1.48
CA GLY A 29 8.33 -8.51 -0.87
C GLY A 29 9.74 -9.11 -0.98
N SER A 30 9.86 -10.41 -1.29
CA SER A 30 11.15 -11.08 -1.54
C SER A 30 11.65 -10.96 -2.99
N LEU A 31 10.83 -10.43 -3.90
CA LEU A 31 11.25 -10.15 -5.28
C LEU A 31 12.31 -9.02 -5.32
N PRO A 32 13.13 -8.96 -6.39
CA PRO A 32 14.08 -7.87 -6.60
C PRO A 32 13.40 -6.49 -6.54
N GLU A 33 14.11 -5.50 -6.01
CA GLU A 33 13.58 -4.14 -5.78
C GLU A 33 13.08 -3.47 -7.06
N GLU A 34 13.74 -3.71 -8.19
CA GLU A 34 13.45 -3.18 -9.52
C GLU A 34 12.28 -3.87 -10.22
N THR A 35 11.71 -4.93 -9.62
CA THR A 35 10.60 -5.67 -10.20
C THR A 35 9.40 -4.75 -10.41
N LYS A 36 8.96 -4.65 -11.67
CA LYS A 36 7.81 -3.81 -12.06
C LYS A 36 6.50 -4.44 -11.61
N VAL A 37 5.64 -3.64 -10.99
CA VAL A 37 4.31 -4.05 -10.51
C VAL A 37 3.25 -3.52 -11.46
N TYR A 38 2.51 -4.43 -12.10
CA TYR A 38 1.35 -4.12 -12.94
C TYR A 38 0.07 -4.64 -12.27
N CYS A 39 -0.62 -3.75 -11.54
CA CYS A 39 -1.82 -4.10 -10.80
C CYS A 39 -3.10 -3.99 -11.64
N GLY A 40 -4.20 -4.57 -11.14
CA GLY A 40 -5.46 -4.71 -11.90
C GLY A 40 -6.29 -3.45 -12.03
N HIS A 41 -6.08 -2.43 -11.19
CA HIS A 41 -6.96 -1.27 -11.07
C HIS A 41 -6.20 0.04 -10.84
N GLU A 42 -6.77 1.14 -11.34
CA GLU A 42 -6.25 2.51 -11.20
C GLU A 42 -6.76 3.15 -9.89
N TYR A 43 -6.29 2.64 -8.75
CA TYR A 43 -6.68 3.09 -7.40
C TYR A 43 -5.60 3.93 -6.70
N THR A 44 -4.52 4.25 -7.40
CA THR A 44 -3.27 4.79 -6.82
C THR A 44 -3.48 6.08 -6.03
N VAL A 45 -4.25 7.05 -6.53
CA VAL A 45 -4.52 8.32 -5.81
C VAL A 45 -5.17 8.05 -4.45
N ASN A 46 -6.24 7.28 -4.42
CA ASN A 46 -6.98 7.01 -3.18
C ASN A 46 -6.17 6.14 -2.21
N ASN A 47 -5.37 5.22 -2.75
CA ASN A 47 -4.44 4.42 -1.98
C ASN A 47 -3.36 5.27 -1.30
N LEU A 48 -2.71 6.18 -2.03
CA LEU A 48 -1.68 7.06 -1.48
C LEU A 48 -2.26 8.09 -0.49
N LYS A 49 -3.47 8.58 -0.72
CA LYS A 49 -4.18 9.42 0.28
C LYS A 49 -4.41 8.69 1.60
N PHE A 50 -4.80 7.40 1.54
CA PHE A 50 -4.86 6.57 2.74
C PHE A 50 -3.46 6.35 3.34
N GLY A 51 -2.44 6.14 2.52
CA GLY A 51 -1.05 6.07 2.96
C GLY A 51 -0.61 7.30 3.77
N LEU A 52 -0.96 8.52 3.32
CA LEU A 52 -0.69 9.76 4.06
C LEU A 52 -1.51 9.90 5.34
N HIS A 53 -2.72 9.36 5.38
CA HIS A 53 -3.49 9.31 6.63
C HIS A 53 -2.80 8.42 7.68
N VAL A 54 -2.20 7.30 7.25
CA VAL A 54 -1.47 6.37 8.13
C VAL A 54 -0.07 6.89 8.51
N GLU A 55 0.66 7.47 7.56
CA GLU A 55 1.99 8.04 7.79
C GLU A 55 2.08 9.49 7.23
N PRO A 56 1.55 10.50 7.95
CA PRO A 56 1.48 11.89 7.46
C PRO A 56 2.85 12.49 7.12
N GLU A 57 3.89 12.05 7.81
CA GLU A 57 5.27 12.55 7.66
C GLU A 57 6.08 11.75 6.63
N ASN A 58 5.50 10.73 5.98
CA ASN A 58 6.22 9.92 4.98
C ASN A 58 6.37 10.70 3.66
N VAL A 59 7.55 11.30 3.49
CA VAL A 59 7.93 12.11 2.31
C VAL A 59 7.83 11.31 1.00
N ALA A 60 8.10 10.00 1.02
CA ALA A 60 8.01 9.18 -0.19
C ALA A 60 6.56 9.09 -0.70
N ILE A 61 5.59 8.98 0.21
CA ILE A 61 4.16 8.97 -0.16
C ILE A 61 3.75 10.33 -0.72
N GLN A 62 4.18 11.44 -0.08
CA GLN A 62 3.88 12.80 -0.55
C GLN A 62 4.40 13.02 -1.98
N GLN A 63 5.67 12.71 -2.22
CA GLN A 63 6.29 12.83 -3.55
C GLN A 63 5.60 11.95 -4.60
N LYS A 64 5.26 10.71 -4.24
CA LYS A 64 4.57 9.79 -5.17
C LYS A 64 3.17 10.31 -5.50
N LEU A 65 2.46 10.89 -4.53
CA LEU A 65 1.12 11.45 -4.74
C LEU A 65 1.16 12.65 -5.71
N ASP A 66 2.15 13.53 -5.57
CA ASP A 66 2.36 14.66 -6.50
C ASP A 66 2.61 14.17 -7.94
N GLN A 67 3.48 13.19 -8.11
CA GLN A 67 3.77 12.58 -9.41
C GLN A 67 2.51 11.95 -10.03
N VAL A 68 1.76 11.22 -9.22
CA VAL A 68 0.52 10.56 -9.65
C VAL A 68 -0.54 11.59 -10.02
N HIS A 69 -0.65 12.71 -9.31
CA HIS A 69 -1.56 13.80 -9.70
C HIS A 69 -1.23 14.37 -11.07
N ILE A 70 0.05 14.58 -11.37
CA ILE A 70 0.50 15.04 -12.70
C ILE A 70 0.15 13.99 -13.77
N GLN A 71 0.43 12.70 -13.52
CA GLN A 71 0.10 11.63 -14.47
C GLN A 71 -1.40 11.57 -14.76
N ARG A 72 -2.24 11.59 -13.73
CA ARG A 72 -3.70 11.51 -13.86
C ARG A 72 -4.28 12.75 -14.53
N ALA A 73 -3.76 13.94 -14.27
CA ALA A 73 -4.16 15.16 -14.97
C ALA A 73 -3.91 15.08 -16.50
N ASN A 74 -2.92 14.28 -16.92
CA ASN A 74 -2.60 14.02 -18.32
C ASN A 74 -3.23 12.72 -18.87
N ASN A 75 -4.20 12.13 -18.16
CA ASN A 75 -4.84 10.85 -18.51
C ASN A 75 -3.88 9.67 -18.68
N LEU A 76 -2.72 9.71 -18.02
CA LEU A 76 -1.75 8.62 -18.04
C LEU A 76 -2.06 7.57 -16.96
N PRO A 77 -1.76 6.29 -17.21
CA PRO A 77 -1.83 5.26 -16.17
C PRO A 77 -0.72 5.49 -15.12
N THR A 78 -0.98 5.05 -13.89
CA THR A 78 0.01 5.15 -12.79
C THR A 78 0.86 3.89 -12.61
N VAL A 79 0.56 2.85 -13.39
CA VAL A 79 1.38 1.64 -13.53
C VAL A 79 2.44 1.82 -14.63
N PRO A 80 3.59 1.13 -14.53
CA PRO A 80 4.01 0.30 -13.40
C PRO A 80 4.60 1.12 -12.24
N SER A 81 4.46 0.60 -11.03
CA SER A 81 5.38 0.92 -9.91
C SER A 81 6.48 -0.15 -9.81
N THR A 82 7.29 -0.11 -8.73
CA THR A 82 8.30 -1.13 -8.43
C THR A 82 8.12 -1.69 -7.02
N ILE A 83 8.67 -2.88 -6.72
CA ILE A 83 8.65 -3.43 -5.35
C ILE A 83 9.34 -2.47 -4.37
N LYS A 84 10.39 -1.77 -4.81
CA LYS A 84 11.02 -0.69 -4.04
C LYS A 84 10.04 0.43 -3.71
N ASP A 85 9.31 0.93 -4.70
CA ASP A 85 8.30 1.98 -4.49
C ASP A 85 7.25 1.53 -3.46
N GLU A 86 6.77 0.29 -3.56
CA GLU A 86 5.75 -0.24 -2.65
C GLU A 86 6.27 -0.37 -1.22
N LYS A 87 7.51 -0.83 -1.01
CA LYS A 87 8.14 -0.88 0.32
C LYS A 87 8.28 0.51 0.98
N LEU A 88 8.37 1.56 0.17
CA LEU A 88 8.48 2.95 0.65
C LEU A 88 7.12 3.62 0.87
N THR A 89 6.11 3.27 0.08
CA THR A 89 4.87 4.06 -0.03
C THR A 89 3.59 3.34 0.34
N ASN A 90 3.59 2.01 0.40
CA ASN A 90 2.38 1.21 0.60
C ASN A 90 2.26 0.79 2.07
N PRO A 91 1.25 1.28 2.82
CA PRO A 91 1.12 0.97 4.25
C PRO A 91 0.98 -0.53 4.52
N PHE A 92 0.42 -1.32 3.59
CA PHE A 92 0.29 -2.78 3.74
C PHE A 92 1.61 -3.52 3.53
N MET A 93 2.54 -2.98 2.76
CA MET A 93 3.91 -3.50 2.62
C MET A 93 4.81 -3.08 3.79
N ARG A 94 4.32 -2.15 4.62
CA ARG A 94 5.04 -1.49 5.71
C ARG A 94 4.46 -1.82 7.08
N VAL A 95 3.66 -2.87 7.20
CA VAL A 95 3.03 -3.31 8.47
C VAL A 95 4.02 -3.69 9.58
N HIS A 96 5.30 -3.87 9.24
CA HIS A 96 6.39 -4.12 10.18
C HIS A 96 7.07 -2.83 10.66
N GLU A 97 6.77 -1.69 10.05
CA GLU A 97 7.39 -0.41 10.39
C GLU A 97 6.79 0.17 11.68
N PRO A 98 7.62 0.68 12.61
CA PRO A 98 7.14 1.24 13.86
C PRO A 98 6.13 2.39 13.68
N SER A 99 6.29 3.20 12.64
CA SER A 99 5.36 4.31 12.30
C SER A 99 3.95 3.80 12.01
N VAL A 100 3.84 2.75 11.20
CA VAL A 100 2.57 2.13 10.79
C VAL A 100 1.93 1.40 11.96
N MET A 101 2.73 0.63 12.73
CA MET A 101 2.27 -0.03 13.95
C MET A 101 1.73 0.96 14.98
N LYS A 102 2.41 2.10 15.16
CA LYS A 102 2.00 3.17 16.07
C LYS A 102 0.66 3.80 15.67
N HIS A 103 0.41 4.00 14.37
CA HIS A 103 -0.86 4.54 13.86
C HIS A 103 -2.06 3.70 14.31
N VAL A 104 -1.96 2.37 14.17
CA VAL A 104 -3.04 1.44 14.56
C VAL A 104 -2.94 0.93 16.00
N GLN A 105 -1.96 1.42 16.78
CA GLN A 105 -1.69 1.04 18.17
C GLN A 105 -1.50 -0.48 18.36
N GLN A 106 -0.80 -1.11 17.43
CA GLN A 106 -0.44 -2.54 17.49
C GLN A 106 1.07 -2.71 17.61
N ASN A 107 1.52 -3.92 17.95
CA ASN A 107 2.94 -4.30 18.00
C ASN A 107 3.22 -5.61 17.23
N ASP A 108 2.23 -6.13 16.53
CA ASP A 108 2.31 -7.33 15.70
C ASP A 108 1.95 -6.98 14.24
N PRO A 109 2.75 -7.40 13.24
CA PRO A 109 2.47 -7.08 11.84
C PRO A 109 1.16 -7.65 11.29
N ILE A 110 0.71 -8.82 11.77
CA ILE A 110 -0.54 -9.44 11.29
C ILE A 110 -1.75 -8.71 11.87
N GLN A 111 -1.71 -8.34 13.15
CA GLN A 111 -2.72 -7.48 13.77
C GLN A 111 -2.73 -6.10 13.11
N THR A 112 -1.56 -5.55 12.79
CA THR A 112 -1.42 -4.26 12.07
C THR A 112 -2.09 -4.33 10.69
N MET A 113 -1.78 -5.38 9.92
CA MET A 113 -2.42 -5.65 8.62
C MET A 113 -3.95 -5.71 8.74
N SER A 114 -4.46 -6.42 9.75
CA SER A 114 -5.90 -6.56 9.97
C SER A 114 -6.58 -5.23 10.31
N HIS A 115 -5.98 -4.41 11.17
CA HIS A 115 -6.54 -3.10 11.55
C HIS A 115 -6.49 -2.11 10.40
N LEU A 116 -5.35 -1.98 9.70
CA LEU A 116 -5.23 -1.12 8.52
C LEU A 116 -6.25 -1.48 7.44
N ARG A 117 -6.48 -2.77 7.21
CA ARG A 117 -7.45 -3.20 6.20
C ARG A 117 -8.86 -2.74 6.54
N ARG A 118 -9.28 -2.92 7.79
CA ARG A 118 -10.58 -2.46 8.30
C ARG A 118 -10.71 -0.93 8.25
N GLU A 119 -9.64 -0.22 8.58
CA GLU A 119 -9.62 1.24 8.52
C GLU A 119 -9.77 1.72 7.06
N LYS A 120 -9.00 1.17 6.13
CA LYS A 120 -9.08 1.51 4.71
C LYS A 120 -10.44 1.18 4.09
N ASP A 121 -11.12 0.13 4.56
CA ASP A 121 -12.44 -0.24 4.07
C ASP A 121 -13.52 0.79 4.43
N ASN A 122 -13.29 1.57 5.49
CA ASN A 122 -14.20 2.64 5.94
C ASN A 122 -13.66 4.05 5.64
N PHE A 123 -12.44 4.17 5.13
CA PHE A 123 -11.82 5.44 4.80
C PHE A 123 -12.52 6.11 3.62
N LYS A 124 -13.02 7.33 3.84
CA LYS A 124 -13.63 8.17 2.81
C LYS A 124 -12.62 9.23 2.40
N VAL A 125 -12.36 9.30 1.11
CA VAL A 125 -11.50 10.30 0.45
C VAL A 125 -12.32 11.53 0.08
#